data_AF-A0AAT9HPJ9-F1
#
_entry.id   AF-A0AAT9HPJ9-F1
#
_cell.length_a   1.000
_cell.length_b   1.000
_cell.length_c   1.000
_cell.angle_alpha   90.00
_cell.angle_beta   90.00
_cell.angle_gamma   90.00
#
_symmetry.space_group_name_H-M   'P 1'
#
loop_
_entity.id
_entity.type
_entity.pdbx_description
1 polymer ?
#
loop_
_entity_poly.entity_id
_entity_poly.type
_entity_poly.pdbx_seq_one_letter_code
_entity_poly.pdbx_strand_id
1 'polypeptide(L)'
;MFWDFRRLNELGVSRGTGYQDQPVSTVYVGPGDGEFGAFQPGAANAMGYDDLKVIEAYRFLRSVAEGSPAGHPSRTRCTARRHWTR
;
A
#
# COMPACT_ATOMS: atom_id res chain seq x y z
N MET A 1 7.93 -10.65 -11.98
CA MET A 1 6.85 -10.05 -11.17
C MET A 1 6.45 -8.76 -11.85
N PHE A 2 5.15 -8.47 -11.96
CA PHE A 2 4.65 -7.23 -12.58
C PHE A 2 3.45 -6.67 -11.82
N TRP A 3 3.24 -5.36 -11.93
CA TRP A 3 2.15 -4.61 -11.30
C TRP A 3 1.81 -3.38 -12.16
N ASP A 4 0.55 -2.94 -12.13
CA ASP A 4 0.02 -1.84 -12.96
C ASP A 4 -0.85 -0.88 -12.14
N PHE A 5 -0.67 0.44 -12.35
CA PHE A 5 -1.46 1.51 -11.73
C PHE A 5 -2.96 1.41 -12.00
N ARG A 6 -3.37 0.80 -13.11
CA ARG A 6 -4.79 0.60 -13.45
C ARG A 6 -5.44 -0.54 -12.67
N ARG A 7 -4.62 -1.40 -12.05
CA ARG A 7 -5.03 -2.60 -11.30
C ARG A 7 -4.26 -2.66 -9.99
N LEU A 8 -4.41 -1.61 -9.18
CA LEU A 8 -3.61 -1.36 -7.96
C LEU A 8 -3.60 -2.55 -6.98
N ASN A 9 -4.70 -3.29 -6.94
CA ASN A 9 -4.97 -4.40 -6.05
C ASN A 9 -4.59 -5.77 -6.65
N GLU A 10 -3.77 -5.81 -7.70
CA GLU A 10 -3.35 -7.04 -8.37
C GLU A 10 -1.84 -7.11 -8.59
N LEU A 11 -1.26 -8.26 -8.28
CA LEU A 11 0.17 -8.52 -8.47
C LEU A 11 0.39 -9.79 -9.29
N GLY A 12 1.07 -9.65 -10.43
CA GLY A 12 1.51 -10.78 -11.25
C GLY A 12 2.79 -11.41 -10.69
N VAL A 13 2.68 -12.62 -10.17
CA VAL A 13 3.78 -13.39 -9.55
C VAL A 13 4.07 -14.65 -10.35
N SER A 14 5.32 -14.79 -10.77
CA SER A 14 5.88 -16.03 -11.27
C SER A 14 6.75 -16.64 -10.18
N ARG A 15 6.57 -17.92 -9.85
CA ARG A 15 7.35 -18.61 -8.81
C ARG A 15 8.13 -19.77 -9.47
N GLY A 16 9.45 -19.75 -9.34
CA GLY A 16 10.36 -20.77 -9.90
C GLY A 16 11.54 -20.17 -10.68
N THR A 17 12.34 -21.01 -11.33
CA THR A 17 13.59 -20.63 -12.00
C THR A 17 13.58 -20.87 -13.52
N GLY A 18 12.43 -21.20 -14.10
CA GLY A 18 12.28 -21.43 -15.53
C GLY A 18 12.49 -20.16 -16.34
N TYR A 19 13.24 -20.25 -17.45
CA TYR A 19 13.54 -19.10 -18.30
C TYR A 19 12.47 -18.84 -19.37
N GLN A 20 11.82 -19.89 -19.86
CA GLN A 20 10.74 -19.83 -20.85
C GLN A 20 9.50 -20.55 -20.31
N ASP A 21 8.33 -20.14 -20.79
CA ASP A 21 7.02 -20.74 -20.49
C ASP A 21 6.70 -20.87 -18.99
N GLN A 22 7.29 -20.02 -18.16
CA GLN A 22 7.07 -20.05 -16.73
C GLN A 22 5.67 -19.51 -16.40
N PRO A 23 4.85 -20.25 -15.63
CA PRO A 23 3.49 -19.82 -15.32
C PRO A 23 3.49 -18.59 -14.41
N VAL A 24 2.61 -17.65 -14.73
CA VAL A 24 2.35 -16.46 -13.91
C VAL A 24 0.96 -16.57 -13.30
N SER A 25 0.88 -16.29 -12.00
CA SER A 25 -0.36 -16.21 -11.24
C SER A 25 -0.63 -14.79 -10.79
N THR A 26 -1.89 -14.38 -10.75
CA THR A 26 -2.29 -13.07 -10.19
C THR A 26 -2.69 -13.24 -8.74
N VAL A 27 -2.07 -12.46 -7.86
CA VAL A 27 -2.44 -12.33 -6.45
C VAL A 27 -3.31 -11.08 -6.31
N TYR A 28 -4.50 -11.23 -5.73
CA TYR A 28 -5.41 -10.13 -5.43
C TYR A 28 -5.28 -9.71 -3.98
N VAL A 29 -5.30 -8.41 -3.73
CA VAL A 29 -5.42 -7.85 -2.38
C VAL A 29 -6.82 -8.18 -1.84
N GLY A 30 -6.88 -8.70 -0.62
CA GLY A 30 -8.12 -9.04 0.08
C GLY A 30 -8.39 -8.16 1.30
N PRO A 31 -9.57 -8.30 1.93
CA PRO A 31 -9.97 -7.51 3.10
C PRO A 31 -9.02 -7.59 4.32
N GLY A 32 -8.21 -8.64 4.41
CA GLY A 32 -7.19 -8.80 5.46
C GLY A 32 -5.86 -8.10 5.16
N ASP A 33 -5.67 -7.54 3.97
CA ASP A 33 -4.42 -6.96 3.53
C ASP A 33 -4.40 -5.44 3.77
N GLY A 34 -3.80 -5.04 4.89
CA GLY A 34 -3.68 -3.64 5.29
C GLY A 34 -5.05 -2.97 5.47
N GLU A 35 -5.21 -1.78 4.90
CA GLU A 35 -6.41 -0.95 5.01
C GLU A 35 -7.43 -1.24 3.90
N PHE A 36 -7.18 -2.21 3.00
CA PHE A 36 -8.07 -2.55 1.88
C PHE A 36 -9.50 -2.86 2.35
N GLY A 37 -9.65 -3.60 3.45
CA GLY A 37 -10.95 -3.95 4.02
C GLY A 37 -11.79 -2.75 4.50
N ALA A 38 -11.20 -1.57 4.66
CA ALA A 38 -11.93 -0.35 4.96
C ALA A 38 -12.65 0.25 3.74
N PHE A 39 -12.20 -0.08 2.53
CA PHE A 39 -12.75 0.43 1.27
C PHE A 39 -13.57 -0.61 0.54
N GLN A 40 -13.17 -1.88 0.62
CA GLN A 40 -13.76 -2.96 -0.16
C GLN A 40 -14.10 -4.18 0.71
N PRO A 41 -15.33 -4.72 0.57
CA PRO A 41 -15.77 -5.87 1.39
C PRO A 41 -15.20 -7.21 0.93
N GLY A 42 -14.62 -7.28 -0.28
CA GLY A 42 -14.16 -8.52 -0.89
C GLY A 42 -12.95 -8.34 -1.79
N ALA A 43 -12.17 -9.41 -1.95
CA ALA A 43 -11.04 -9.45 -2.86
C ALA A 43 -11.49 -9.26 -4.31
N ALA A 44 -10.58 -8.80 -5.17
CA ALA A 44 -10.81 -8.50 -6.58
C ALA A 44 -11.70 -7.28 -6.90
N ASN A 45 -12.22 -6.57 -5.89
CA ASN A 45 -12.78 -5.24 -6.09
C ASN A 45 -11.65 -4.22 -6.29
N ALA A 46 -11.72 -3.45 -7.38
CA ALA A 46 -10.71 -2.45 -7.68
C ALA A 46 -10.72 -1.31 -6.65
N MET A 47 -9.54 -0.94 -6.14
CA MET A 47 -9.37 0.34 -5.44
C MET A 47 -8.92 1.41 -6.42
N GLY A 48 -9.47 2.61 -6.25
CA GLY A 48 -9.07 3.77 -7.00
C GLY A 48 -7.78 4.41 -6.46
N TYR A 49 -7.25 5.36 -7.22
CA TYR A 49 -6.14 6.20 -6.77
C TYR A 49 -6.53 7.05 -5.55
N ASP A 50 -7.78 7.50 -5.48
CA ASP A 50 -8.28 8.30 -4.35
C ASP A 50 -8.26 7.50 -3.04
N ASP A 51 -8.65 6.22 -3.07
CA ASP A 51 -8.60 5.33 -1.91
C ASP A 51 -7.16 5.18 -1.39
N LEU A 52 -6.20 5.01 -2.31
CA LEU A 52 -4.77 4.96 -1.96
C LEU A 52 -4.31 6.28 -1.30
N LYS A 53 -4.79 7.43 -1.79
CA LYS A 53 -4.43 8.73 -1.22
C LYS A 53 -5.02 8.95 0.15
N VAL A 54 -6.21 8.44 0.42
CA VAL A 54 -6.79 8.44 1.76
C VAL A 54 -5.93 7.62 2.73
N ILE A 55 -5.48 6.42 2.31
CA ILE A 55 -4.60 5.57 3.14
C ILE A 55 -3.26 6.27 3.42
N GLU A 56 -2.66 6.89 2.40
CA GLU A 56 -1.40 7.63 2.56
C GLU A 56 -1.54 8.80 3.54
N ALA A 57 -2.61 9.59 3.40
CA ALA A 57 -2.90 10.70 4.29
C ALA A 57 -3.14 10.23 5.73
N TYR A 58 -3.91 9.15 5.92
CA TYR A 58 -4.14 8.54 7.23
C TYR A 58 -2.83 8.14 7.90
N ARG A 59 -1.95 7.41 7.19
CA ARG A 59 -0.65 6.98 7.71
C ARG A 59 0.27 8.16 8.02
N PHE A 60 0.25 9.21 7.19
CA PHE A 60 1.00 10.43 7.44
C PHE A 60 0.54 11.12 8.73
N LEU A 61 -0.76 11.39 8.87
CA LEU A 61 -1.32 12.05 10.04
C LEU A 61 -1.06 11.24 11.33
N ARG A 62 -1.19 9.92 11.25
CA ARG A 62 -0.83 9.02 12.35
C ARG A 62 0.64 9.16 12.73
N SER A 63 1.55 9.18 11.76
CA SER A 63 2.98 9.35 12.03
C SER A 63 3.33 10.69 12.68
N VAL A 64 2.60 11.76 12.34
CA VAL A 64 2.74 13.08 12.95
C VAL A 64 2.25 13.06 14.40
N ALA A 65 1.09 12.46 14.65
CA ALA A 65 0.49 12.36 15.98
C ALA A 65 1.33 11.50 16.94
N GLU A 66 1.79 10.34 16.47
CA GLU A 66 2.58 9.39 17.27
C GLU A 66 4.05 9.78 17.37
N GLY A 67 4.52 10.71 16.53
CA GLY A 67 5.93 11.12 16.46
C GLY A 67 6.88 10.01 16.00
N SER A 68 6.34 8.91 15.48
CA SER A 68 7.05 7.74 14.97
C SER A 68 6.58 7.44 13.55
N PRO A 69 7.46 6.97 12.64
CA PRO A 69 7.05 6.56 11.31
C PRO A 69 6.00 5.43 11.39
N ALA A 70 4.83 5.65 10.80
CA ALA A 70 3.79 4.62 10.64
C ALA A 70 3.99 3.74 9.39
N GLY A 71 5.12 3.91 8.68
CA GLY A 71 5.47 3.23 7.43
C GLY A 71 6.84 2.58 7.48
N HIS A 72 7.40 2.22 6.31
CA HIS A 72 8.72 1.61 6.22
C HIS A 72 9.76 2.49 6.95
N PRO A 73 10.68 1.91 7.75
CA PRO A 73 11.71 2.67 8.45
C PRO A 73 12.77 3.15 7.45
N SER A 74 12.42 4.09 6.59
CA SER A 74 13.40 5.03 6.07
C SER A 74 13.69 6.02 7.19
N ARG A 75 14.97 6.34 7.35
CA ARG A 75 15.54 7.08 8.48
C ARG A 75 15.17 8.57 8.46
N THR A 76 13.94 8.91 8.08
CA THR A 76 13.41 10.26 8.12
C THR A 76 12.64 10.43 9.42
N ARG A 77 13.33 10.96 10.43
CA ARG A 77 12.69 11.46 11.64
C ARG A 77 11.61 12.45 11.20
N CYS A 78 10.34 12.21 11.51
CA CYS A 78 9.28 13.19 11.28
C CYS A 78 9.54 14.40 12.19
N THR A 79 10.27 15.40 11.66
CA THR A 79 10.53 16.68 12.32
C THR A 79 9.30 17.59 12.23
N ALA A 80 8.12 17.08 12.57
CA ALA A 80 6.91 17.90 12.68
C ALA A 80 6.88 18.69 14.00
N ARG A 81 7.68 18.32 15.00
CA ARG A 81 7.87 19.11 16.22
C ARG A 81 8.78 20.31 15.94
N ARG A 82 8.21 21.45 15.53
CA ARG A 82 8.59 22.83 16.01
C ARG A 82 7.99 24.02 15.24
N HIS A 83 7.26 23.86 14.13
CA HIS A 83 6.86 25.01 13.30
C HIS A 83 5.37 25.35 13.23
N TRP A 84 4.46 24.51 13.75
CA TRP A 84 3.01 24.69 13.62
C TRP A 84 2.31 25.12 14.93
N THR A 85 2.90 26.09 15.64
CA THR A 85 2.24 26.82 16.73
C THR A 85 2.49 28.33 16.62
N ARG A 86 2.46 28.88 15.41
CA ARG A 86 2.27 30.31 15.19
C ARG A 86 1.10 30.53 14.25
#